data_AF-A0A950P5X9-F1
#
_entry.id   AF-A0A950P5X9-F1
#
_cell.length_a   1.000
_cell.length_b   1.000
_cell.length_c   1.000
_cell.angle_alpha   90.00
_cell.angle_beta   90.00
_cell.angle_gamma   90.00
#
_symmetry.space_group_name_H-M   'P 1'
#
loop_
_entity.id
_entity.type
_entity.pdbx_description
1 polymer ?
#
loop_
_entity_poly.entity_id
_entity_poly.type
_entity_poly.pdbx_seq_one_letter_code
_entity_poly.pdbx_strand_id
1 'polypeptide(L)'
;MWRRLTTHHRAPATATAVGLIAAGLVGAAVAVWPTPWREAIHERIVDTLLTVAAPLHRRTPGEHRLVVVQIDEPSLSAYGPWPWPRSRLAELVEAVSRAEAAAVGIDILFESVDAKSPAALARRLGAEIGRPDIVDWARDLPDGDDRLATAIATVPVALGYALD
;
A
#
# COMPACT_ATOMS: atom_id res chain seq x y z
N MET A 1 19.04 44.15 -72.62
CA MET A 1 17.82 43.30 -72.58
C MET A 1 18.23 41.95 -72.00
N TRP A 2 17.57 41.54 -70.91
CA TRP A 2 18.10 40.64 -69.87
C TRP A 2 18.01 39.15 -70.23
N ARG A 3 19.04 38.36 -69.87
CA ARG A 3 19.01 36.89 -69.86
C ARG A 3 19.25 36.42 -68.42
N ARG A 4 18.22 35.91 -67.73
CA ARG A 4 18.37 35.24 -66.43
C ARG A 4 18.30 33.73 -66.64
N LEU A 5 19.38 33.03 -66.30
CA LEU A 5 19.41 31.58 -66.15
C LEU A 5 19.12 31.25 -64.68
N THR A 6 18.03 30.53 -64.42
CA THR A 6 17.73 29.96 -63.10
C THR A 6 18.17 28.51 -63.09
N THR A 7 19.25 28.19 -62.40
CA THR A 7 19.66 26.81 -62.11
C THR A 7 18.94 26.33 -60.84
N HIS A 8 18.07 25.34 -60.97
CA HIS A 8 17.51 24.61 -59.82
C HIS A 8 18.48 23.51 -59.39
N HIS A 9 19.18 23.70 -58.26
CA HIS A 9 19.89 22.61 -57.60
C HIS A 9 18.90 21.77 -56.78
N ARG A 10 18.59 20.56 -57.26
CA ARG A 10 17.94 19.52 -56.44
C ARG A 10 19.03 18.82 -55.62
N ALA A 11 18.88 18.80 -54.29
CA ALA A 11 19.81 18.09 -53.41
C ALA A 11 19.82 16.57 -53.74
N PRO A 12 20.98 15.90 -53.71
CA PRO A 12 21.10 14.48 -54.06
C PRO A 12 20.41 13.59 -53.01
N ALA A 13 19.56 12.66 -53.47
CA ALA A 13 18.71 11.78 -52.67
C ALA A 13 19.45 10.86 -51.68
N THR A 14 20.78 10.78 -51.75
CA THR A 14 21.62 10.02 -50.82
C THR A 14 21.79 10.72 -49.47
N ALA A 15 21.73 12.06 -49.44
CA ALA A 15 21.84 12.84 -48.21
C ALA A 15 20.62 12.65 -47.28
N THR A 16 19.44 12.42 -47.84
CA THR A 16 18.21 12.18 -47.06
C THR A 16 18.16 10.78 -46.47
N ALA A 17 18.65 9.77 -47.20
CA ALA A 17 18.69 8.39 -46.71
C ALA A 17 19.64 8.23 -45.51
N VAL A 18 20.81 8.88 -45.54
CA VAL A 18 21.77 8.86 -44.42
C VAL A 18 21.18 9.55 -43.18
N GLY A 19 20.44 10.64 -43.36
CA GLY A 19 19.76 11.33 -42.27
C GLY A 19 18.74 10.46 -41.54
N LEU A 20 17.96 9.65 -42.28
CA LEU A 20 16.96 8.76 -41.70
C LEU A 20 17.58 7.60 -40.92
N ILE A 21 18.67 7.03 -41.43
CA ILE A 21 19.39 5.95 -40.75
C ILE A 21 20.01 6.48 -39.45
N ALA A 22 20.63 7.66 -39.49
CA ALA A 22 21.19 8.29 -38.29
C ALA A 22 20.11 8.58 -37.24
N ALA A 23 18.95 9.10 -37.64
CA ALA A 23 17.83 9.35 -36.74
C ALA A 23 17.28 8.06 -36.11
N GLY A 24 17.15 6.98 -36.90
CA GLY A 24 16.73 5.68 -36.42
C GLY A 24 17.71 5.08 -35.40
N LEU A 25 19.01 5.19 -35.65
CA LEU A 25 20.06 4.73 -34.74
C LEU A 25 20.09 5.52 -33.42
N VAL A 26 19.84 6.83 -33.45
CA VAL A 26 19.71 7.66 -32.25
C VAL A 26 18.46 7.27 -31.46
N GLY A 27 17.32 7.06 -32.12
CA GLY A 27 16.09 6.60 -31.47
C GLY A 27 16.27 5.23 -30.79
N ALA A 28 16.91 4.28 -31.47
CA ALA A 28 17.24 2.98 -30.92
C ALA A 28 18.26 3.08 -29.77
N ALA A 29 19.28 3.93 -29.90
CA ALA A 29 20.24 4.20 -28.83
C ALA A 29 19.55 4.77 -27.58
N VAL A 30 18.60 5.71 -27.72
CA VAL A 30 17.81 6.27 -26.61
C VAL A 30 16.85 5.24 -25.98
N ALA A 31 16.37 4.28 -26.77
CA ALA A 31 15.52 3.19 -26.29
C ALA A 31 16.31 2.11 -25.55
N VAL A 32 17.58 1.91 -25.91
CA VAL A 32 18.48 0.89 -25.33
C VAL A 32 19.44 1.49 -24.28
N TRP A 33 19.53 2.82 -24.18
CA TRP A 33 20.37 3.48 -23.17
C TRP A 33 19.82 3.22 -21.76
N PRO A 34 20.69 2.93 -20.76
CA PRO A 34 20.24 2.68 -19.40
C PRO A 34 19.35 3.81 -18.87
N THR A 35 18.40 3.46 -18.01
CA THR A 35 17.32 4.31 -17.49
C THR A 35 17.63 5.18 -16.24
N PRO A 36 18.87 5.38 -15.74
CA PRO A 36 19.05 5.96 -14.41
C PRO A 36 18.64 7.44 -14.34
N TRP A 37 18.63 8.17 -15.46
CA TRP A 37 18.18 9.56 -15.46
C TRP A 37 16.64 9.70 -15.43
N ARG A 38 15.88 8.71 -15.91
CA ARG A 38 14.40 8.74 -15.83
C ARG A 38 13.94 8.48 -14.40
N GLU A 39 14.54 7.49 -13.76
CA GLU A 39 14.30 7.16 -12.35
C GLU A 39 14.73 8.33 -11.46
N ALA A 40 15.92 8.89 -11.69
CA ALA A 40 16.39 10.05 -10.93
C ALA A 40 15.49 11.29 -11.10
N ILE A 41 14.91 11.52 -12.29
CA ILE A 41 13.94 12.61 -12.51
C ILE A 41 12.63 12.31 -11.80
N HIS A 42 12.12 11.07 -11.89
CA HIS A 42 10.88 10.68 -11.24
C HIS A 42 10.98 10.83 -9.71
N GLU A 43 12.05 10.32 -9.10
CA GLU A 43 12.31 10.46 -7.67
C GLU A 43 12.42 11.92 -7.25
N ARG A 44 13.19 12.74 -8.01
CA ARG A 44 13.30 14.19 -7.74
C ARG A 44 11.94 14.89 -7.78
N ILE A 45 11.10 14.56 -8.77
CA ILE A 45 9.79 15.17 -8.93
C ILE A 45 8.88 14.78 -7.78
N VAL A 46 8.83 13.49 -7.43
CA VAL A 46 8.02 12.99 -6.30
C VAL A 46 8.46 13.63 -4.99
N ASP A 47 9.76 13.63 -4.68
CA ASP A 47 10.28 14.26 -3.46
C ASP A 47 9.98 15.76 -3.42
N THR A 48 10.11 16.45 -4.54
CA THR A 48 9.82 17.89 -4.63
C THR A 48 8.32 18.13 -4.42
N LEU A 49 7.46 17.33 -5.05
CA LEU A 49 6.01 17.42 -4.89
C LEU A 49 5.59 17.17 -3.44
N LEU A 50 6.11 16.11 -2.79
CA LEU A 50 5.82 15.81 -1.39
C LEU A 50 6.31 16.92 -0.46
N THR A 51 7.50 17.45 -0.69
CA THR A 51 8.09 18.53 0.12
C THR A 51 7.32 19.84 -0.03
N VAL A 52 6.89 20.18 -1.25
CA VAL A 52 6.12 21.41 -1.53
C VAL A 52 4.66 21.27 -1.07
N ALA A 53 4.09 20.07 -1.08
CA ALA A 53 2.72 19.80 -0.61
C ALA A 53 2.63 19.63 0.91
N ALA A 54 3.73 19.27 1.60
CA ALA A 54 3.74 19.06 3.05
C ALA A 54 3.28 20.29 3.87
N PRO A 55 3.68 21.54 3.53
CA PRO A 55 3.18 22.74 4.21
C PRO A 55 1.67 22.98 4.06
N LEU A 56 1.04 22.49 2.98
CA LEU A 56 -0.41 22.64 2.77
C LEU A 56 -1.22 21.80 3.77
N HIS A 57 -0.58 20.80 4.38
CA HIS A 57 -1.16 19.95 5.43
C HIS A 57 -0.75 20.38 6.84
N ARG A 58 -0.23 21.61 7.03
CA ARG A 58 0.06 22.12 8.39
C ARG A 58 -1.20 22.06 9.24
N ARG A 59 -1.18 21.15 10.21
CA ARG A 59 -2.21 20.98 11.24
C ARG A 59 -2.38 22.31 11.98
N THR A 60 -3.61 22.80 12.07
CA THR A 60 -3.96 23.75 13.13
C THR A 60 -3.72 23.01 14.46
N PRO A 61 -2.91 23.55 15.39
CA PRO A 61 -2.74 22.92 16.69
C PRO A 61 -4.11 22.73 17.36
N GLY A 62 -4.48 21.48 17.65
CA GLY A 62 -5.76 21.12 18.29
C GLY A 62 -6.84 20.51 17.38
N GLU A 63 -6.72 20.59 16.05
CA GLU A 63 -7.65 19.90 15.13
C GLU A 63 -7.08 18.57 14.66
N HIS A 64 -7.35 17.49 15.38
CA HIS A 64 -7.00 16.14 14.95
C HIS A 64 -8.04 15.60 13.96
N ARG A 65 -8.05 16.14 12.72
CA ARG A 65 -8.92 15.63 11.64
C ARG A 65 -8.56 14.22 11.17
N LEU A 66 -7.33 13.76 11.44
CA LEU A 66 -6.82 12.44 11.08
C LEU A 66 -5.77 12.01 12.10
N VAL A 67 -5.94 10.80 12.65
CA VAL A 67 -4.98 10.15 13.55
C VAL A 67 -4.53 8.85 12.89
N VAL A 68 -3.21 8.66 12.81
CA VAL A 68 -2.61 7.42 12.30
C VAL A 68 -2.08 6.64 13.51
N VAL A 69 -2.56 5.41 13.65
CA VAL A 69 -2.10 4.48 14.69
C VAL A 69 -1.13 3.51 14.03
N GLN A 70 0.15 3.59 14.39
CA GLN A 70 1.19 2.73 13.83
C GLN A 70 1.50 1.57 14.77
N ILE A 71 1.76 0.39 14.19
CA ILE A 71 2.33 -0.75 14.89
C ILE A 71 3.83 -0.73 14.58
N ASP A 72 4.62 -0.27 15.55
CA ASP A 72 6.05 -0.01 15.42
C ASP A 72 6.88 -0.89 16.38
N GLU A 73 8.21 -0.75 16.32
CA GLU A 73 9.13 -1.54 17.14
C GLU A 73 8.86 -1.38 18.66
N PRO A 74 8.64 -0.17 19.21
CA PRO A 74 8.19 -0.01 20.60
C PRO A 74 6.91 -0.80 20.92
N SER A 75 5.91 -0.76 20.04
CA SER A 75 4.66 -1.49 20.22
C SER A 75 4.88 -3.00 20.17
N LEU A 76 5.68 -3.50 19.22
CA LEU A 76 6.02 -4.92 19.12
C LEU A 76 6.86 -5.40 20.32
N SER A 77 7.73 -4.54 20.86
CA SER A 77 8.48 -4.84 22.09
C SER A 77 7.56 -4.94 23.30
N ALA A 78 6.58 -4.03 23.42
CA ALA A 78 5.64 -3.99 24.54
C ALA A 78 4.59 -5.11 24.50
N TYR A 79 4.08 -5.43 23.32
CA TYR A 79 2.92 -6.30 23.14
C TYR A 79 3.31 -7.67 22.55
N GLY A 80 4.49 -7.82 21.98
CA GLY A 80 4.99 -9.04 21.37
C GLY A 80 4.96 -8.99 19.83
N PRO A 81 5.48 -10.04 19.18
CA PRO A 81 5.67 -10.06 17.74
C PRO A 81 4.35 -10.11 16.96
N TRP A 82 4.35 -9.46 15.80
CA TRP A 82 3.29 -9.58 14.78
C TRP A 82 3.29 -10.99 14.17
N PRO A 83 2.13 -11.53 13.70
CA PRO A 83 0.78 -11.00 13.79
C PRO A 83 0.20 -11.12 15.19
N TRP A 84 -0.48 -10.07 15.66
CA TRP A 84 -1.19 -10.13 16.95
C TRP A 84 -2.48 -10.95 16.87
N PRO A 85 -2.95 -11.53 18.00
CA PRO A 85 -4.28 -12.14 18.03
C PRO A 85 -5.36 -11.09 17.78
N ARG A 86 -6.48 -11.48 17.16
CA ARG A 86 -7.56 -10.55 16.81
C ARG A 86 -8.25 -9.93 18.01
N SER A 87 -8.19 -10.59 19.17
CA SER A 87 -8.63 -10.00 20.44
C SER A 87 -7.87 -8.71 20.78
N ARG A 88 -6.58 -8.60 20.44
CA ARG A 88 -5.81 -7.37 20.67
C ARG A 88 -6.16 -6.29 19.67
N LEU A 89 -6.40 -6.67 18.41
CA LEU A 89 -6.89 -5.73 17.41
C LEU A 89 -8.28 -5.19 17.80
N ALA A 90 -9.12 -6.02 18.42
CA ALA A 90 -10.40 -5.59 18.98
C ALA A 90 -10.21 -4.54 20.08
N GLU A 91 -9.31 -4.78 21.04
CA GLU A 91 -8.97 -3.80 22.10
C GLU A 91 -8.49 -2.46 21.51
N LEU A 92 -7.74 -2.49 20.42
CA LEU A 92 -7.28 -1.28 19.72
C LEU A 92 -8.46 -0.53 19.08
N VAL A 93 -9.33 -1.24 18.37
CA VAL A 93 -10.53 -0.65 17.74
C VAL A 93 -11.46 -0.07 18.81
N GLU A 94 -11.66 -0.75 19.91
CA GLU A 94 -12.46 -0.25 21.04
C GLU A 94 -11.85 1.02 21.65
N ALA A 95 -10.52 1.08 21.79
CA ALA A 95 -9.85 2.29 22.28
C ALA A 95 -10.04 3.47 21.34
N VAL A 96 -9.95 3.25 20.02
CA VAL A 96 -10.20 4.28 19.01
C VAL A 96 -11.68 4.70 18.99
N SER A 97 -12.60 3.75 19.13
CA SER A 97 -14.04 4.01 19.20
C SER A 97 -14.40 4.84 20.44
N ARG A 98 -13.81 4.54 21.62
CA ARG A 98 -13.95 5.35 22.84
C ARG A 98 -13.40 6.78 22.71
N ALA A 99 -12.51 7.02 21.76
CA ALA A 99 -12.01 8.36 21.43
C ALA A 99 -12.93 9.11 20.44
N GLU A 100 -14.14 8.59 20.18
CA GLU A 100 -15.17 9.19 19.33
C GLU A 100 -14.71 9.44 17.88
N ALA A 101 -13.90 8.52 17.34
CA ALA A 101 -13.52 8.57 15.94
C ALA A 101 -14.76 8.47 15.02
N ALA A 102 -14.86 9.37 14.04
CA ALA A 102 -15.98 9.37 13.09
C ALA A 102 -15.99 8.13 12.17
N ALA A 103 -14.81 7.58 11.87
CA ALA A 103 -14.61 6.35 11.15
C ALA A 103 -13.20 5.79 11.43
N VAL A 104 -12.99 4.49 11.19
CA VAL A 104 -11.70 3.82 11.33
C VAL A 104 -11.34 3.10 10.04
N GLY A 105 -10.16 3.39 9.48
CA GLY A 105 -9.57 2.62 8.40
C GLY A 105 -8.59 1.60 8.95
N ILE A 106 -8.77 0.32 8.63
CA ILE A 106 -7.86 -0.76 9.02
C ILE A 106 -7.09 -1.20 7.77
N ASP A 107 -5.84 -0.76 7.68
CA ASP A 107 -4.90 -1.14 6.61
C ASP A 107 -4.13 -2.42 6.99
N ILE A 108 -4.88 -3.50 7.23
CA ILE A 108 -4.37 -4.83 7.56
C ILE A 108 -5.20 -5.84 6.77
N LEU A 109 -4.54 -6.71 6.01
CA LEU A 109 -5.22 -7.78 5.29
C LEU A 109 -5.44 -8.99 6.19
N PHE A 110 -6.69 -9.42 6.31
CA PHE A 110 -7.10 -10.56 7.13
C PHE A 110 -7.29 -11.81 6.27
N GLU A 111 -6.21 -12.53 5.97
CA GLU A 111 -6.23 -13.67 5.03
C GLU A 111 -6.74 -14.99 5.64
N SER A 112 -6.65 -15.17 6.96
CA SER A 112 -6.98 -16.44 7.63
C SER A 112 -7.62 -16.24 8.99
N VAL A 113 -8.38 -17.24 9.47
CA VAL A 113 -9.03 -17.28 10.80
C VAL A 113 -7.99 -17.10 11.92
N ASP A 114 -8.38 -16.54 13.07
CA ASP A 114 -7.45 -16.29 14.18
C ASP A 114 -6.97 -17.59 14.84
N ALA A 115 -5.81 -18.06 14.40
CA ALA A 115 -5.15 -19.24 14.94
C ALA A 115 -4.59 -19.06 16.36
N LYS A 116 -4.54 -17.82 16.89
CA LYS A 116 -3.98 -17.51 18.22
C LYS A 116 -5.04 -17.39 19.31
N SER A 117 -6.33 -17.52 18.99
CA SER A 117 -7.41 -17.48 19.98
C SER A 117 -7.53 -18.78 20.79
N PRO A 118 -7.99 -18.72 22.06
CA PRO A 118 -8.28 -19.91 22.86
C PRO A 118 -9.24 -20.89 22.17
N ALA A 119 -10.30 -20.37 21.57
CA ALA A 119 -11.26 -21.18 20.83
C ALA A 119 -10.61 -21.89 19.62
N ALA A 120 -9.78 -21.19 18.84
CA ALA A 120 -9.06 -21.83 17.72
C ALA A 120 -8.05 -22.88 18.19
N LEU A 121 -7.36 -22.66 19.31
CA LEU A 121 -6.46 -23.65 19.89
C LEU A 121 -7.21 -24.92 20.30
N ALA A 122 -8.36 -24.78 20.97
CA ALA A 122 -9.19 -25.91 21.38
C ALA A 122 -9.69 -26.71 20.17
N ARG A 123 -10.19 -26.02 19.11
CA ARG A 123 -10.58 -26.66 17.84
C ARG A 123 -9.42 -27.44 17.23
N ARG A 124 -8.22 -26.84 17.16
CA ARG A 124 -7.04 -27.47 16.55
C ARG A 124 -6.56 -28.68 17.36
N LEU A 125 -6.41 -28.51 18.67
CA LEU A 125 -5.92 -29.57 19.56
C LEU A 125 -6.89 -30.76 19.57
N GLY A 126 -8.19 -30.51 19.75
CA GLY A 126 -9.21 -31.56 19.76
C GLY A 126 -9.25 -32.35 18.45
N ALA A 127 -9.09 -31.66 17.31
CA ALA A 127 -9.00 -32.32 15.99
C ALA A 127 -7.71 -33.16 15.86
N GLU A 128 -6.57 -32.64 16.31
CA GLU A 128 -5.27 -33.31 16.18
C GLU A 128 -5.18 -34.59 17.02
N ILE A 129 -5.73 -34.59 18.24
CA ILE A 129 -5.68 -35.75 19.14
C ILE A 129 -6.94 -36.63 19.09
N GLY A 130 -7.88 -36.33 18.18
CA GLY A 130 -9.11 -37.10 18.02
C GLY A 130 -10.07 -37.04 19.21
N ARG A 131 -10.11 -35.89 19.90
CA ARG A 131 -10.95 -35.65 21.09
C ARG A 131 -12.05 -34.62 20.79
N PRO A 132 -13.25 -35.06 20.37
CA PRO A 132 -14.33 -34.15 19.98
C PRO A 132 -14.87 -33.32 21.15
N ASP A 133 -14.76 -33.82 22.37
CA ASP A 133 -15.15 -33.10 23.59
C ASP A 133 -14.36 -31.80 23.80
N ILE A 134 -13.08 -31.77 23.40
CA ILE A 134 -12.25 -30.54 23.44
C ILE A 134 -12.68 -29.55 22.35
N VAL A 135 -13.11 -30.05 21.19
CA VAL A 135 -13.66 -29.20 20.13
C VAL A 135 -14.96 -28.55 20.59
N ASP A 136 -15.78 -29.28 21.33
CA ASP A 136 -17.02 -28.73 21.88
C ASP A 136 -16.78 -27.60 22.88
N TRP A 137 -15.71 -27.67 23.69
CA TRP A 137 -15.31 -26.57 24.58
C TRP A 137 -14.98 -25.28 23.85
N ALA A 138 -14.57 -25.35 22.58
CA ALA A 138 -14.22 -24.16 21.82
C ALA A 138 -15.37 -23.17 21.66
N ARG A 139 -16.64 -23.63 21.78
CA ARG A 139 -17.82 -22.76 21.69
C ARG A 139 -17.94 -21.79 22.87
N ASP A 140 -17.42 -22.18 24.04
CA ASP A 140 -17.52 -21.41 25.28
C ASP A 140 -16.24 -20.61 25.56
N LEU A 141 -15.19 -20.82 24.75
CA LEU A 141 -13.91 -20.14 24.90
C LEU A 141 -13.91 -18.80 24.15
N PRO A 142 -13.11 -17.82 24.61
CA PRO A 142 -12.95 -16.57 23.88
C PRO A 142 -12.43 -16.81 22.45
N ASP A 143 -13.15 -16.27 21.47
CA ASP A 143 -12.77 -16.28 20.07
C ASP A 143 -12.36 -14.87 19.62
N GLY A 144 -11.20 -14.78 18.98
CA GLY A 144 -10.62 -13.50 18.57
C GLY A 144 -11.35 -12.87 17.38
N ASP A 145 -11.87 -13.69 16.47
CA ASP A 145 -12.65 -13.21 15.31
C ASP A 145 -13.97 -12.59 15.79
N ASP A 146 -14.67 -13.26 16.72
CA ASP A 146 -15.92 -12.74 17.30
C ASP A 146 -15.70 -11.42 18.06
N ARG A 147 -14.60 -11.32 18.81
CA ARG A 147 -14.24 -10.08 19.51
C ARG A 147 -13.96 -8.94 18.55
N LEU A 148 -13.18 -9.18 17.50
CA LEU A 148 -12.87 -8.15 16.51
C LEU A 148 -14.14 -7.75 15.75
N ALA A 149 -14.98 -8.71 15.34
CA ALA A 149 -16.26 -8.45 14.68
C ALA A 149 -17.17 -7.56 15.54
N THR A 150 -17.24 -7.84 16.85
CA THR A 150 -18.00 -7.02 17.80
C THR A 150 -17.42 -5.62 17.90
N ALA A 151 -16.10 -5.48 18.01
CA ALA A 151 -15.43 -4.18 18.13
C ALA A 151 -15.62 -3.30 16.88
N ILE A 152 -15.43 -3.86 15.67
CA ILE A 152 -15.61 -3.11 14.43
C ILE A 152 -17.07 -2.74 14.15
N ALA A 153 -18.04 -3.41 14.78
CA ALA A 153 -19.44 -3.03 14.70
C ALA A 153 -19.77 -1.77 15.54
N THR A 154 -18.87 -1.33 16.42
CA THR A 154 -19.10 -0.16 17.31
C THR A 154 -18.86 1.19 16.64
N VAL A 155 -18.19 1.22 15.48
CA VAL A 155 -17.78 2.43 14.77
C VAL A 155 -17.79 2.15 13.26
N PRO A 156 -18.04 3.12 12.36
CA PRO A 156 -17.88 2.87 10.94
C PRO A 156 -16.45 2.45 10.60
N VAL A 157 -16.27 1.20 10.15
CA VAL A 157 -14.96 0.65 9.79
C VAL A 157 -14.87 0.38 8.29
N ALA A 158 -13.76 0.80 7.68
CA ALA A 158 -13.34 0.38 6.35
C ALA A 158 -12.18 -0.63 6.46
N LEU A 159 -12.34 -1.79 5.84
CA LEU A 159 -11.32 -2.84 5.76
C LEU A 159 -10.64 -2.82 4.39
N GLY A 160 -9.35 -3.19 4.35
CA GLY A 160 -8.67 -3.49 3.10
C GLY A 160 -9.30 -4.68 2.38
N TYR A 161 -9.40 -4.58 1.04
CA TYR A 161 -9.88 -5.65 0.17
C TYR A 161 -8.79 -5.99 -0.85
N ALA A 162 -8.40 -7.26 -0.95
CA ALA A 162 -7.47 -7.73 -1.98
C ALA A 162 -8.26 -7.97 -3.29
N LEU A 163 -7.80 -7.35 -4.38
CA LEU A 163 -8.31 -7.60 -5.72
C LEU A 163 -7.51 -8.77 -6.31
N ASP A 164 -8.18 -9.90 -6.53
CA ASP A 164 -7.64 -11.06 -7.25
C ASP A 164 -7.63 -10.84 -8.77
#